data_AF-A0A0R0LZ01-F1
#
_entry.id   AF-A0A0R0LZ01-F1
#
_cell.length_a   1.000
_cell.length_b   1.000
_cell.length_c   1.000
_cell.angle_alpha   90.00
_cell.angle_beta   90.00
_cell.angle_gamma   90.00
#
_symmetry.space_group_name_H-M   'P 1'
#
loop_
_entity.id
_entity.type
_entity.pdbx_description
1 polymer ?
#
loop_
_entity_poly.entity_id
_entity_poly.type
_entity_poly.pdbx_seq_one_letter_code
_entity_poly.pdbx_strand_id
1 'polypeptide(L)' 'MILGGPNQIVEINQSLFVHKTDYDVGKFAETQVWVFGIADTTFTPAKVYLEVVESRSAQRLLPIIKRAVLPASIIHSEQ' A
#
# COMPACT_ATOMS: atom_id res chain seq x y z
N MET A 1 -1.76 12.97 1.19
CA MET A 1 -2.05 12.77 -0.25
C MET A 1 -3.37 12.02 -0.35
N ILE A 2 -4.25 12.43 -1.27
CA ILE A 2 -5.55 11.80 -1.49
C ILE A 2 -5.57 11.30 -2.95
N LEU A 3 -6.08 10.08 -3.17
CA LEU A 3 -6.09 9.34 -4.43
C LEU A 3 -7.51 9.02 -4.90
N GLY A 4 -7.67 8.72 -6.19
CA GLY A 4 -8.94 8.31 -6.77
C GLY A 4 -9.98 9.44 -6.84
N GLY A 5 -11.23 9.05 -7.08
CA GLY A 5 -12.36 9.93 -7.33
C GLY A 5 -13.43 9.22 -8.17
N PRO A 6 -14.56 9.90 -8.45
CA PRO A 6 -15.61 9.34 -9.30
C PRO A 6 -15.05 8.82 -10.64
N ASN A 7 -15.38 7.58 -10.99
CA ASN A 7 -14.93 6.88 -12.20
C ASN A 7 -13.39 6.65 -12.28
N GLN A 8 -12.67 6.81 -11.18
CA GLN A 8 -11.24 6.51 -11.12
C GLN A 8 -11.00 5.18 -10.42
N ILE A 9 -10.04 4.43 -10.94
CA ILE A 9 -9.62 3.15 -10.39
C ILE A 9 -8.40 3.39 -9.52
N VAL A 10 -8.44 2.87 -8.29
CA VAL A 10 -7.26 2.73 -7.45
C VAL A 10 -7.02 1.25 -7.18
N GLU A 11 -5.77 0.83 -7.29
CA GLU A 11 -5.34 -0.52 -6.99
C GLU A 11 -4.80 -0.56 -5.56
N ILE A 12 -5.22 -1.54 -4.78
CA ILE A 12 -4.70 -1.78 -3.44
C ILE A 12 -3.93 -3.10 -3.40
N ASN A 13 -2.81 -3.10 -2.68
CA ASN A 13 -1.99 -4.28 -2.49
C ASN A 13 -1.40 -4.35 -1.08
N GLN A 14 -1.00 -5.55 -0.70
CA GLN A 14 -0.29 -5.81 0.55
C GLN A 14 1.03 -6.50 0.20
N SER A 15 2.13 -5.97 0.72
CA SER A 15 3.46 -6.50 0.42
C SER A 15 4.25 -6.71 1.70
N LEU A 16 4.90 -7.87 1.80
CA LEU A 16 5.84 -8.15 2.87
C LEU A 16 7.21 -7.58 2.47
N PHE A 17 7.66 -6.57 3.19
CA PHE A 17 8.98 -6.01 3.00
C PHE A 17 9.90 -6.68 4.01
N VAL A 18 10.90 -7.38 3.51
CA VAL A 18 11.95 -7.98 4.34
C VAL A 18 13.15 -7.06 4.23
N HIS A 19 13.48 -6.36 5.31
CA HIS A 19 14.61 -5.45 5.31
C HIS A 19 15.93 -6.22 5.33
N LYS A 20 16.42 -6.67 4.17
CA LYS A 20 17.81 -7.11 4.02
C LYS A 20 18.68 -5.88 4.10
N THR A 21 19.44 -5.77 5.18
CA THR A 21 20.49 -4.78 5.20
C THR A 21 21.63 -5.33 4.35
N ASP A 22 21.82 -4.76 3.17
CA ASP A 22 22.96 -5.03 2.30
C ASP A 22 24.22 -4.45 2.94
N TYR A 23 24.73 -5.15 3.93
CA TYR A 23 26.13 -5.08 4.31
C TYR A 23 26.76 -6.35 3.71
N ASP A 24 27.89 -6.23 3.02
CA ASP A 24 28.72 -7.32 2.44
C ASP A 24 29.26 -8.33 3.51
N VAL A 25 28.54 -8.51 4.60
CA VAL A 25 28.89 -9.26 5.80
C VAL A 25 27.69 -10.08 6.27
N GLY A 26 27.08 -10.86 5.36
CA GLY A 26 26.28 -12.06 5.68
C GLY A 26 25.28 -11.99 6.85
N LYS A 27 24.67 -10.84 7.16
CA LYS A 27 23.66 -10.71 8.21
C LYS A 27 22.27 -10.72 7.59
N PHE A 28 21.42 -11.60 8.10
CA PHE A 28 20.04 -11.73 7.65
C PHE A 28 19.18 -10.60 8.22
N ALA A 29 18.26 -10.12 7.40
CA ALA A 29 17.11 -9.32 7.81
C ALA A 29 16.29 -10.03 8.88
N GLU A 30 16.24 -9.54 10.12
CA GLU A 30 15.36 -10.14 11.14
C GLU A 30 13.95 -9.50 11.14
N THR A 31 13.82 -8.27 10.68
CA THR A 31 12.54 -7.53 10.70
C THR A 31 11.80 -7.61 9.38
N GLN A 32 10.72 -8.38 9.38
CA GLN A 32 9.68 -8.34 8.37
C GLN A 32 8.68 -7.21 8.71
N VAL A 33 8.34 -6.38 7.74
CA VAL A 33 7.32 -5.33 7.89
C VAL A 33 6.29 -5.46 6.79
N TRP A 34 5.01 -5.35 7.13
CA TRP A 34 3.96 -5.29 6.12
C TRP A 34 3.79 -3.86 5.64
N VAL A 35 3.64 -3.71 4.34
CA VAL A 35 3.32 -2.44 3.69
C VAL A 35 2.00 -2.59 2.98
N PHE A 36 1.09 -1.66 3.24
CA PHE A 36 -0.15 -1.50 2.48
C PHE A 36 0.05 -0.39 1.45
N GLY A 37 -0.17 -0.72 0.17
CA GLY A 37 -0.04 0.21 -0.94
C GLY A 37 -1.37 0.51 -1.60
N ILE A 38 -1.49 1.75 -2.06
CA ILE A 38 -2.61 2.25 -2.86
C ILE A 38 -2.01 2.99 -4.05
N ALA A 39 -2.31 2.55 -5.27
CA ALA A 39 -1.84 3.15 -6.49
C ALA A 39 -3.00 3.70 -7.32
N ASP A 40 -2.92 4.98 -7.68
CA ASP A 40 -3.82 5.60 -8.66
C ASP A 40 -3.15 5.53 -10.03
N THR A 41 -3.65 4.61 -10.85
CA THR A 41 -3.13 4.30 -12.18
C THR A 41 -3.66 5.23 -13.27
N THR A 42 -4.49 6.22 -12.91
CA THR A 42 -4.91 7.27 -13.83
C THR A 42 -3.79 8.29 -14.12
N PHE A 43 -2.70 8.26 -13.34
CA PHE A 43 -1.51 9.09 -13.53
C PHE A 43 -0.34 8.28 -14.11
N THR A 44 0.52 8.95 -14.89
CA THR A 44 1.78 8.39 -15.38
C THR A 44 2.93 9.35 -15.08
N PRO A 45 3.89 9.00 -14.21
CA PRO A 45 3.92 7.77 -13.40
C PRO A 45 2.77 7.71 -12.38
N ALA A 46 2.41 6.49 -11.97
CA ALA A 46 1.34 6.26 -11.02
C ALA A 46 1.60 7.01 -9.71
N LYS A 47 0.53 7.53 -9.12
CA LYS A 47 0.57 8.17 -7.82
C LYS A 47 0.35 7.13 -6.74
N VAL A 48 1.31 6.97 -5.83
CA VAL A 48 1.29 5.87 -4.85
C VAL A 48 1.29 6.40 -3.42
N TYR A 49 0.45 5.81 -2.58
CA TYR A 49 0.47 5.92 -1.14
C TYR A 49 0.94 4.59 -0.53
N LEU A 50 1.94 4.63 0.35
CA LEU A 50 2.48 3.47 1.05
C LEU A 50 2.44 3.71 2.55
N GLU A 51 1.92 2.75 3.32
CA GLU A 51 1.90 2.81 4.78
C GLU A 51 2.36 1.47 5.37
N VAL A 52 3.32 1.52 6.29
CA VAL A 52 3.72 0.35 7.08
C VAL A 52 2.59 0.03 8.05
N VAL A 53 2.17 -1.23 8.09
CA VAL A 53 1.11 -1.73 8.95
C VAL A 53 1.58 -2.92 9.77
N GLU A 54 1.14 -3.00 11.02
CA GLU A 54 1.46 -4.15 11.89
C GLU A 54 0.58 -5.37 11.58
N SER A 55 -0.56 -5.16 10.90
CA SER A 55 -1.53 -6.20 10.56
C SER A 55 -2.21 -5.92 9.23
N ARG A 56 -2.54 -7.00 8.52
CA ARG A 56 -3.27 -7.03 7.25
C ARG A 56 -4.79 -7.11 7.42
N SER A 57 -5.28 -7.00 8.65
CA SER A 57 -6.70 -7.14 8.94
C SER A 57 -7.52 -6.02 8.30
N ALA A 58 -8.75 -6.32 7.86
CA ALA A 58 -9.67 -5.31 7.35
C ALA A 58 -9.89 -4.16 8.35
N GLN A 59 -9.88 -4.46 9.65
CA GLN A 59 -9.99 -3.46 10.72
C GLN A 59 -8.85 -2.42 10.65
N ARG A 60 -7.64 -2.82 10.26
CA ARG A 60 -6.50 -1.90 10.10
C ARG A 60 -6.49 -1.18 8.76
N LEU A 61 -6.91 -1.86 7.68
CA LEU A 61 -6.80 -1.34 6.31
C LEU A 61 -7.95 -0.41 5.91
N LEU A 62 -9.20 -0.70 6.34
CA LEU A 62 -10.36 0.14 5.98
C LEU A 62 -10.22 1.60 6.43
N PRO A 63 -9.70 1.92 7.64
CA PRO A 63 -9.44 3.30 8.02
C PRO A 63 -8.40 4.00 7.15
N ILE A 64 -7.39 3.27 6.64
CA ILE A 64 -6.39 3.83 5.72
C ILE A 64 -7.05 4.20 4.40
N ILE A 65 -7.83 3.28 3.83
CA ILE A 65 -8.56 3.51 2.58
C ILE A 65 -9.46 4.74 2.71
N LYS A 66 -10.24 4.84 3.80
CA LYS A 66 -11.13 5.99 4.04
C LYS A 66 -10.41 7.34 4.14
N ARG A 67 -9.14 7.35 4.58
CA ARG A 67 -8.32 8.56 4.68
C ARG A 67 -7.62 8.90 3.37
N ALA A 68 -7.20 7.89 2.62
CA ALA A 68 -6.33 8.04 1.47
C ALA A 68 -7.06 8.05 0.12
N VAL A 69 -8.29 7.52 0.05
CA VAL A 69 -9.07 7.35 -1.20
C VAL A 69 -10.34 8.20 -1.16
N LEU A 70 -10.61 8.95 -2.23
CA LEU A 70 -11.84 9.72 -2.34
C LEU A 70 -13.07 8.81 -2.43
N PRO A 71 -14.23 9.24 -1.89
CA PRO A 71 -15.50 8.56 -2.11
C PRO A 71 -15.81 8.35 -3.60
N ALA A 72 -16.58 7.31 -3.89
CA ALA A 72 -16.98 6.92 -5.26
C ALA A 72 -15.82 6.50 -6.19
N SER A 73 -14.63 6.24 -5.65
CA SER A 73 -13.58 5.52 -6.36
C SER A 73 -13.95 4.05 -6.57
N ILE A 74 -13.46 3.47 -7.66
CA ILE A 74 -13.49 2.03 -7.89
C ILE A 74 -12.20 1.45 -7.31
N ILE A 75 -12.32 0.58 -6.31
CA ILE A 75 -11.16 -0.04 -5.65
C ILE A 75 -10.98 -1.44 -6.22
N HIS A 76 -9.85 -1.69 -6.85
CA HIS A 76 -9.42 -3.03 -7.24
C HIS A 76 -8.46 -3.58 -6.19
N SER A 77 -8.74 -4.79 -5.71
CA SER A 77 -7.89 -5.49 -4.76
C SER A 77 -7.37 -6.75 -5.42
N GLU A 78 -6.07 -6.82 -5.63
CA GLU A 78 -5.40 -8.07 -5.96
C GLU A 78 -5.21 -8.82 -4.63
N GLN A 79 -5.92 -9.95 -4.47
CA GLN A 79 -5.92 -10.77 -3.25
C GLN A 79 -4.99 -11.98 -3.41
#